data_AF-A0A914Y2D3-F1
#
_entry.id   AF-A0A914Y2D3-F1
#
_cell.length_a   1.000
_cell.length_b   1.000
_cell.length_c   1.000
_cell.angle_alpha   90.00
_cell.angle_beta   90.00
_cell.angle_gamma   90.00
#
_symmetry.space_group_name_H-M   'P 1'
#
loop_
_entity.id
_entity.type
_entity.pdbx_description
1 polymer ?
#
loop_
_entity_poly.entity_id
_entity_poly.type
_entity_poly.pdbx_seq_one_letter_code
_entity_poly.pdbx_strand_id
1 'polypeptide(L)'
;MFEITTNIPKETTLKICVVDKKRFFGGEEIGETTIDLENRLLTKHRGTVGMPELYNLFGPLPWRDQLPPMEILSRYCRKMGYQPPKVLRSKDDCGLEAFGSVIWLNAIEPVEKLKCEHLLGRPIQRVALFVLHSIGLVPEHVETRPLFSAINPDLEVGKLECFIDIFPKSLGTIPPPIDITPRKPNLYQLRRFLK
;
A
#
# COMPACT_ATOMS: atom_id res chain seq x y z
N MET A 1 2.50 16.27 -0.51
CA MET A 1 3.30 15.04 -0.43
C MET A 1 4.64 15.38 0.22
N PHE A 2 5.13 14.53 1.11
CA PHE A 2 6.48 14.65 1.67
C PHE A 2 7.28 13.40 1.27
N GLU A 3 8.49 13.58 0.77
CA GLU A 3 9.43 12.50 0.48
C GLU A 3 10.67 12.69 1.34
N ILE A 4 10.99 11.69 2.15
CA ILE A 4 12.09 11.76 3.11
C ILE A 4 13.00 10.55 2.86
N THR A 5 14.29 10.81 2.68
CA THR A 5 15.30 9.75 2.64
C THR A 5 15.72 9.43 4.06
N THR A 6 15.79 8.14 4.38
CA THR A 6 16.26 7.65 5.67
C THR A 6 17.17 6.43 5.53
N ASN A 7 18.01 6.16 6.54
CA ASN A 7 18.88 5.00 6.60
C ASN A 7 18.57 4.12 7.83
N ILE A 8 17.87 3.00 7.61
CA ILE A 8 17.61 2.00 8.66
C ILE A 8 18.82 1.05 8.77
N PRO A 9 19.32 0.71 9.98
CA PRO A 9 18.70 0.95 11.30
C PRO A 9 19.19 2.21 12.03
N LYS A 10 19.89 3.14 11.37
CA LYS A 10 20.39 4.36 12.04
C LYS A 10 19.26 5.32 12.41
N GLU A 11 18.26 5.42 11.54
CA GLU A 11 17.10 6.29 11.67
C GLU A 11 15.85 5.40 11.64
N THR A 12 15.35 5.02 12.81
CA THR A 12 14.26 4.03 12.94
C THR A 12 12.89 4.67 13.07
N THR A 13 12.80 5.98 13.20
CA THR A 13 11.58 6.68 13.63
C THR A 13 11.30 7.91 12.76
N LEU A 14 10.06 8.06 12.32
CA LEU A 14 9.53 9.27 11.68
C LEU A 14 8.63 10.02 12.65
N LYS A 15 9.02 11.26 12.99
CA LYS A 15 8.21 12.17 13.80
C LYS A 15 7.50 13.16 12.88
N ILE A 16 6.19 13.32 13.04
CA ILE A 16 5.38 14.28 12.29
C ILE A 16 4.76 15.25 13.30
N CYS A 17 5.11 16.53 13.17
CA CYS A 17 4.58 17.61 14.00
C CYS A 17 3.70 18.52 13.13
N VAL A 18 2.51 18.84 13.62
CA VAL A 18 1.58 19.80 12.99
C VAL A 18 1.75 21.13 13.70
N VAL A 19 1.99 22.19 12.93
CA VAL A 19 2.32 23.51 13.46
C VAL A 19 1.38 24.55 12.88
N ASP A 20 0.81 25.41 13.73
CA ASP A 20 0.09 26.61 13.32
C ASP A 20 1.09 27.67 12.83
N LYS A 21 1.07 27.93 11.52
CA LYS A 21 2.01 28.85 10.89
C LYS A 21 1.53 30.29 11.02
N LYS A 22 2.09 31.01 12.01
CA LYS A 22 1.85 32.45 12.19
C LYS A 22 2.72 33.27 11.22
N ARG A 23 2.19 34.38 10.72
CA ARG A 23 2.82 35.19 9.64
C ARG A 23 4.13 35.90 10.04
N PHE A 24 4.32 36.15 11.34
CA PHE A 24 5.43 36.99 11.85
C PHE A 24 6.23 36.38 13.02
N PHE A 25 5.82 35.24 13.56
CA PHE A 25 6.49 34.57 14.68
C PHE A 25 6.77 33.11 14.33
N GLY A 26 7.61 32.44 15.14
CA GLY A 26 7.73 30.99 15.11
C GLY A 26 6.34 30.37 15.27
N GLY A 27 6.05 29.34 14.46
CA GLY A 27 4.78 28.63 14.54
C GLY A 27 4.61 27.93 15.89
N GLU A 28 3.37 27.76 16.32
CA GLU A 28 3.02 27.06 17.55
C GLU A 28 2.69 25.61 17.23
N GLU A 29 3.31 24.66 17.93
CA GLU A 29 3.03 23.25 17.71
C GLU A 29 1.62 22.91 18.21
N ILE A 30 0.79 22.37 17.32
CA ILE A 30 -0.54 21.88 17.64
C ILE A 30 -0.42 20.51 18.32
N GLY A 31 0.37 19.62 17.71
CA GLY A 31 0.68 18.31 18.27
C GLY A 31 1.47 17.43 17.32
N GLU A 32 1.85 16.25 17.79
CA GLU A 32 2.77 15.36 17.09
C GLU A 32 2.37 13.88 17.16
N THR A 33 2.85 13.11 16.18
CA THR A 33 2.77 11.66 16.18
C THR A 33 4.10 11.06 15.77
N THR A 34 4.37 9.86 16.26
CA THR A 34 5.60 9.12 15.99
C THR A 34 5.29 7.80 15.30
N ILE A 35 6.08 7.46 14.28
CA ILE A 35 5.94 6.24 13.48
C ILE A 35 7.26 5.47 13.53
N ASP A 36 7.20 4.23 13.98
CA ASP A 36 8.32 3.30 13.94
C ASP A 36 8.48 2.72 12.52
N LEU A 37 9.55 3.15 11.84
CA LEU A 37 9.90 2.73 10.49
C LEU A 37 10.59 1.36 10.47
N GLU A 38 11.32 1.00 11.54
CA GLU A 38 12.02 -0.28 11.63
C GLU A 38 11.02 -1.42 11.75
N ASN A 39 10.05 -1.31 12.67
CA ASN A 39 9.00 -2.31 12.82
C ASN A 39 8.20 -2.49 11.53
N ARG A 40 7.89 -1.41 10.80
CA ARG A 40 7.24 -1.47 9.48
C ARG A 40 8.03 -2.24 8.44
N LEU A 41 9.35 -2.05 8.40
CA LEU A 41 10.22 -2.73 7.46
C LEU A 41 10.39 -4.21 7.81
N LEU A 42 10.53 -4.52 9.10
CA LEU A 42 10.88 -5.85 9.58
C LEU A 42 9.67 -6.78 9.73
N THR A 43 8.49 -6.24 10.01
CA THR A 43 7.26 -7.02 10.20
C THR A 43 7.01 -8.04 9.08
N LYS A 44 6.46 -9.20 9.47
CA LYS A 44 6.01 -10.21 8.51
C LYS A 44 4.84 -9.73 7.64
N HIS A 45 4.07 -8.75 8.11
CA HIS A 45 2.87 -8.27 7.41
C HIS A 45 3.18 -7.29 6.27
N ARG A 46 4.46 -6.97 6.02
CA ARG A 46 4.89 -6.03 4.97
C ARG A 46 4.23 -4.65 5.12
N GLY A 47 4.49 -3.98 6.24
CA GLY A 47 3.99 -2.63 6.53
C GLY A 47 4.69 -1.51 5.77
N THR A 48 5.26 -1.81 4.59
CA THR A 48 6.02 -0.85 3.78
C THR A 48 5.15 -0.14 2.75
N VAL A 49 4.35 -0.86 1.98
CA VAL A 49 3.44 -0.29 0.98
C VAL A 49 2.16 -1.11 1.05
N GLY A 50 1.03 -0.43 1.28
CA GLY A 50 -0.28 -1.09 1.38
C GLY A 50 -0.69 -1.72 0.05
N MET A 51 -1.16 -2.98 0.09
CA MET A 51 -1.54 -3.75 -1.09
C MET A 51 -2.90 -3.32 -1.66
N PRO A 52 -2.96 -2.83 -2.92
CA PRO A 52 -4.23 -2.56 -3.58
C PRO A 52 -5.08 -3.83 -3.70
N GLU A 53 -6.41 -3.66 -3.76
CA GLU A 53 -7.35 -4.76 -3.97
C GLU A 53 -7.15 -5.41 -5.34
N LEU A 54 -6.87 -4.61 -6.37
CA LEU A 54 -6.71 -5.04 -7.75
C LEU A 54 -5.32 -4.70 -8.28
N TYR A 55 -4.78 -5.57 -9.13
CA TYR A 55 -3.54 -5.30 -9.86
C TYR A 55 -3.84 -4.50 -11.14
N ASN A 56 -4.13 -3.21 -11.00
CA ASN A 56 -4.33 -2.30 -12.13
C ASN A 56 -2.99 -1.74 -12.63
N LEU A 57 -2.79 -1.67 -13.94
CA LEU A 57 -1.60 -1.01 -14.51
C LEU A 57 -1.80 0.50 -14.71
N PHE A 58 -3.04 0.93 -14.86
CA PHE A 58 -3.42 2.32 -15.10
C PHE A 58 -4.85 2.59 -14.61
N GLY A 59 -5.25 3.86 -14.64
CA GLY A 59 -6.55 4.30 -14.13
C GLY A 59 -6.42 5.03 -12.79
N PRO A 60 -7.52 5.15 -12.02
CA PRO A 60 -7.55 5.96 -10.80
C PRO A 60 -6.81 5.33 -9.61
N LEU A 61 -6.67 4.00 -9.59
CA LEU A 61 -5.98 3.25 -8.54
C LEU A 61 -4.97 2.29 -9.17
N PRO A 62 -3.90 2.81 -9.80
CA PRO A 62 -2.86 1.98 -10.39
C PRO A 62 -2.03 1.31 -9.30
N TRP A 63 -1.33 0.25 -9.67
CA TRP A 63 -0.36 -0.42 -8.82
C TRP A 63 0.71 0.56 -8.32
N ARG A 64 0.96 0.56 -7.01
CA ARG A 64 1.81 1.55 -6.32
C ARG A 64 3.12 1.01 -5.79
N ASP A 65 3.42 -0.25 -6.08
CA ASP A 65 4.63 -0.90 -5.61
C ASP A 65 5.72 -0.92 -6.68
N GLN A 66 6.99 -0.90 -6.26
CA GLN A 66 8.13 -1.03 -7.16
C GLN A 66 8.20 -2.42 -7.80
N LEU A 67 7.63 -3.42 -7.14
CA LEU A 67 7.67 -4.81 -7.58
C LEU A 67 6.26 -5.27 -7.97
N PRO A 68 6.13 -6.10 -9.02
CA PRO A 68 4.85 -6.74 -9.32
C PRO A 68 4.51 -7.80 -8.23
N PRO A 69 3.21 -8.13 -8.04
CA PRO A 69 2.76 -9.08 -7.02
C PRO A 69 3.56 -10.39 -6.96
N MET A 70 3.88 -10.97 -8.11
CA MET A 70 4.59 -12.24 -8.19
C MET A 70 6.02 -12.17 -7.64
N GLU A 71 6.70 -11.04 -7.87
CA GLU A 71 8.04 -10.81 -7.34
C GLU A 71 7.99 -10.57 -5.83
N ILE A 72 6.97 -9.85 -5.35
CA ILE A 72 6.73 -9.68 -3.91
C ILE A 72 6.50 -11.03 -3.23
N LEU A 73 5.64 -11.88 -3.79
CA LEU A 73 5.36 -13.21 -3.25
C LEU A 73 6.61 -14.09 -3.24
N SER A 74 7.40 -14.07 -4.32
CA SER A 74 8.66 -14.83 -4.39
C SER A 74 9.66 -14.39 -3.33
N ARG A 75 9.78 -13.09 -3.08
CA ARG A 75 10.64 -12.54 -2.02
C ARG A 75 10.12 -12.84 -0.64
N TYR A 76 8.81 -12.79 -0.44
CA TYR A 76 8.18 -13.18 0.83
C TYR A 76 8.47 -14.64 1.15
N CYS A 77 8.25 -15.56 0.19
CA CYS A 77 8.58 -16.97 0.37
C CYS A 77 10.04 -17.15 0.77
N ARG A 78 10.98 -16.50 0.06
CA ARG A 78 12.42 -16.55 0.38
C ARG A 78 12.72 -16.03 1.79
N LYS A 79 12.18 -14.86 2.17
CA LYS A 79 12.39 -14.25 3.50
C LYS A 79 11.91 -15.17 4.62
N MET A 80 10.81 -15.88 4.39
CA MET A 80 10.17 -16.74 5.39
C MET A 80 10.60 -18.21 5.31
N GLY A 81 11.55 -18.56 4.42
CA GLY A 81 12.05 -19.93 4.28
C GLY A 81 11.11 -20.90 3.54
N TYR A 82 10.09 -20.40 2.83
CA TYR A 82 9.20 -21.22 2.00
C TYR A 82 9.78 -21.46 0.61
N GLN A 83 9.28 -22.52 -0.05
CA GLN A 83 9.58 -22.77 -1.46
C GLN A 83 9.06 -21.62 -2.34
N PRO A 84 9.80 -21.27 -3.42
CA PRO A 84 9.31 -20.30 -4.39
C PRO A 84 7.97 -20.73 -4.99
N PRO A 85 7.07 -19.78 -5.27
CA PRO A 85 5.78 -20.09 -5.88
C PRO A 85 5.99 -20.65 -7.30
N LYS A 86 5.25 -21.70 -7.64
CA LYS A 86 5.35 -22.38 -8.94
C LYS A 86 4.18 -21.98 -9.83
N VAL A 87 4.50 -21.46 -11.02
CA VAL A 87 3.50 -21.10 -12.01
C VAL A 87 2.94 -22.37 -12.65
N LEU A 88 1.63 -22.48 -12.68
CA LEU A 88 0.88 -23.53 -13.35
C LEU A 88 0.16 -22.95 -14.57
N ARG A 89 0.10 -23.72 -15.64
CA ARG A 89 -0.60 -23.35 -16.87
C ARG A 89 -1.51 -24.48 -17.30
N SER A 90 -2.75 -24.14 -17.60
CA SER A 90 -3.71 -24.99 -18.29
C SER A 90 -3.96 -24.42 -19.69
N LYS A 91 -4.75 -25.12 -20.50
CA LYS A 91 -5.10 -24.70 -21.87
C LYS A 91 -5.76 -23.31 -21.89
N ASP A 92 -6.66 -23.07 -20.95
CA ASP A 92 -7.50 -21.86 -20.89
C ASP A 92 -7.40 -21.12 -19.55
N ASP A 93 -6.39 -21.45 -18.72
CA ASP A 93 -6.26 -20.88 -17.37
C ASP A 93 -4.81 -20.79 -16.89
N CYS A 94 -4.55 -19.93 -15.91
CA CYS A 94 -3.30 -19.86 -15.20
C CYS A 94 -3.50 -20.00 -13.70
N GLY A 95 -2.55 -20.63 -13.04
CA GLY A 95 -2.58 -20.85 -11.61
C GLY A 95 -1.22 -20.71 -10.96
N LEU A 96 -1.24 -20.79 -9.64
CA LEU A 96 -0.07 -20.70 -8.79
C LEU A 96 -0.14 -21.79 -7.72
N GLU A 97 0.95 -22.53 -7.55
CA GLU A 97 1.16 -23.37 -6.38
C GLU A 97 2.05 -22.61 -5.38
N ALA A 98 1.51 -22.34 -4.19
CA ALA A 98 2.24 -21.70 -3.09
C ALA A 98 1.68 -22.16 -1.75
N PHE A 99 2.55 -22.26 -0.73
CA PHE A 99 2.18 -22.70 0.62
C PHE A 99 1.42 -24.04 0.66
N GLY A 100 1.76 -24.97 -0.25
CA GLY A 100 1.10 -26.28 -0.35
C GLY A 100 -0.32 -26.25 -0.93
N SER A 101 -0.76 -25.10 -1.46
CA SER A 101 -2.08 -24.92 -2.09
C SER A 101 -1.95 -24.50 -3.55
N VAL A 102 -2.89 -24.94 -4.37
CA VAL A 102 -3.01 -24.55 -5.78
C VAL A 102 -4.18 -23.60 -5.94
N ILE A 103 -3.92 -22.42 -6.49
CA ILE A 103 -4.93 -21.40 -6.77
C ILE A 103 -4.99 -21.17 -8.29
N TRP A 104 -6.17 -21.32 -8.87
CA TRP A 104 -6.46 -21.02 -10.27
C TRP A 104 -7.16 -19.67 -10.39
N LEU A 105 -6.89 -18.94 -11.48
CA LEU A 105 -7.47 -17.61 -11.69
C LEU A 105 -9.00 -17.69 -11.78
N ASN A 106 -9.55 -18.65 -12.51
CA ASN A 106 -11.00 -18.79 -12.70
C ASN A 106 -11.77 -18.98 -11.37
N ALA A 107 -11.11 -19.52 -10.35
CA ALA A 107 -11.69 -19.76 -9.03
C ALA A 107 -11.81 -18.47 -8.20
N ILE A 108 -10.95 -17.48 -8.48
CA ILE A 108 -10.91 -16.20 -7.75
C ILE A 108 -11.55 -15.04 -8.53
N GLU A 109 -11.56 -15.13 -9.86
CA GLU A 109 -12.11 -14.12 -10.77
C GLU A 109 -13.06 -14.79 -11.78
N PRO A 110 -14.32 -15.08 -11.40
CA PRO A 110 -15.30 -15.55 -12.37
C PRO A 110 -15.57 -14.45 -13.41
N VAL A 111 -15.52 -14.83 -14.69
CA VAL A 111 -15.53 -13.97 -15.89
C VAL A 111 -16.61 -12.87 -15.88
N GLU A 112 -17.73 -13.12 -15.22
CA GLU A 112 -18.90 -12.22 -15.16
C GLU A 112 -18.65 -10.92 -14.37
N LYS A 113 -17.57 -10.82 -13.59
CA LYS A 113 -17.33 -9.69 -12.66
C LYS A 113 -16.38 -8.60 -13.18
N LEU A 114 -15.73 -8.76 -14.33
CA LEU A 114 -14.64 -7.89 -14.74
C LEU A 114 -15.12 -6.72 -15.61
N LYS A 115 -15.76 -5.71 -15.00
CA LYS A 115 -16.25 -4.51 -15.72
C LYS A 115 -15.15 -3.65 -16.35
N CYS A 116 -13.87 -3.89 -16.02
CA CYS A 116 -12.72 -3.10 -16.48
C CYS A 116 -11.48 -3.96 -16.79
N GLU A 117 -11.62 -5.06 -17.52
CA GLU A 117 -10.49 -5.96 -17.85
C GLU A 117 -9.28 -5.25 -18.46
N HIS A 118 -9.52 -4.22 -19.27
CA HIS A 118 -8.44 -3.49 -19.95
C HIS A 118 -7.49 -2.77 -18.99
N LEU A 119 -7.88 -2.49 -17.74
CA LEU A 119 -7.01 -1.87 -16.72
C LEU A 119 -6.11 -2.88 -16.00
N LEU A 120 -6.49 -4.15 -16.03
CA LEU A 120 -5.89 -5.18 -15.21
C LEU A 120 -4.54 -5.63 -15.79
N GLY A 121 -3.59 -5.87 -14.89
CA GLY A 121 -2.32 -6.48 -15.25
C GLY A 121 -2.46 -7.98 -15.53
N ARG A 122 -1.32 -8.61 -15.80
CA ARG A 122 -1.27 -10.00 -16.27
C ARG A 122 -1.98 -10.96 -15.30
N PRO A 123 -2.72 -11.96 -15.80
CA PRO A 123 -3.47 -12.90 -14.97
C PRO A 123 -2.71 -13.53 -13.81
N ILE A 124 -1.48 -14.01 -14.05
CA ILE A 124 -0.65 -14.64 -13.01
C ILE A 124 -0.30 -13.68 -11.86
N GLN A 125 -0.19 -12.38 -12.13
CA GLN A 125 0.07 -11.37 -11.11
C GLN A 125 -1.14 -11.17 -10.21
N ARG A 126 -2.35 -11.30 -10.76
CA ARG A 126 -3.60 -11.22 -9.99
C ARG A 126 -3.76 -12.43 -9.07
N VAL A 127 -3.43 -13.64 -9.55
CA VAL A 127 -3.38 -14.84 -8.69
C VAL A 127 -2.36 -14.65 -7.56
N ALA A 128 -1.17 -14.11 -7.86
CA ALA A 128 -0.18 -13.81 -6.83
C ALA A 128 -0.68 -12.77 -5.82
N LEU A 129 -1.38 -11.72 -6.27
CA LEU A 129 -1.99 -10.71 -5.39
C LEU A 129 -3.04 -11.33 -4.46
N PHE A 130 -3.89 -12.22 -4.98
CA PHE A 130 -4.85 -12.95 -4.16
C PHE A 130 -4.17 -13.77 -3.06
N VAL A 131 -3.07 -14.46 -3.39
CA VAL A 131 -2.28 -15.21 -2.40
C VAL A 131 -1.67 -14.26 -1.35
N LEU A 132 -1.14 -13.11 -1.76
CA LEU A 132 -0.58 -12.09 -0.86
C LEU A 132 -1.64 -11.55 0.13
N HIS A 133 -2.88 -11.35 -0.34
CA HIS A 133 -3.99 -10.98 0.54
C HIS A 133 -4.38 -12.12 1.49
N SER A 134 -4.39 -13.36 0.99
CA SER A 134 -4.76 -14.56 1.78
C SER A 134 -3.81 -14.84 2.94
N ILE A 135 -2.54 -14.43 2.84
CA ILE A 135 -1.54 -14.58 3.91
C ILE A 135 -1.50 -13.40 4.89
N GLY A 136 -2.41 -12.43 4.75
CA GLY A 136 -2.57 -11.33 5.70
C GLY A 136 -1.46 -10.27 5.64
N LEU A 137 -0.99 -9.93 4.43
CA LEU A 137 -0.20 -8.71 4.25
C LEU A 137 -1.09 -7.47 4.39
N VAL A 138 -0.47 -6.34 4.74
CA VAL A 138 -1.17 -5.07 4.97
C VAL A 138 -1.87 -4.61 3.67
N PRO A 139 -3.22 -4.48 3.65
CA PRO A 139 -3.93 -3.93 2.52
C PRO A 139 -3.69 -2.42 2.41
N GLU A 140 -4.02 -1.84 1.26
CA GLU A 140 -4.10 -0.40 1.09
C GLU A 140 -5.11 0.19 2.08
N HIS A 141 -4.69 1.20 2.84
CA HIS A 141 -5.52 1.86 3.83
C HIS A 141 -5.01 3.29 4.07
N VAL A 142 -5.93 4.16 4.51
CA VAL A 142 -5.57 5.45 5.11
C VAL A 142 -5.28 5.21 6.58
N GLU A 143 -4.13 5.64 7.04
CA GLU A 143 -3.77 5.59 8.45
C GLU A 143 -4.27 6.83 9.18
N THR A 144 -5.09 6.61 10.21
CA THR A 144 -5.49 7.65 11.16
C THR A 144 -4.63 7.55 12.42
N ARG A 145 -3.80 8.56 12.65
CA ARG A 145 -2.87 8.62 13.79
C ARG A 145 -3.26 9.73 14.76
N PRO A 146 -3.34 9.47 16.08
CA PRO A 146 -3.56 10.53 17.05
C PRO A 146 -2.36 11.47 17.07
N LEU A 147 -2.65 12.76 17.20
CA LEU A 147 -1.69 13.82 17.50
C LEU A 147 -1.76 14.12 18.99
N PHE A 148 -0.62 14.12 19.66
CA PHE A 148 -0.51 14.42 21.09
C PHE A 148 0.10 15.79 21.32
N SER A 149 -0.31 16.46 22.40
CA SER A 149 0.22 17.78 22.75
C SER A 149 1.68 17.69 23.23
N ALA A 150 2.53 18.62 22.79
CA ALA A 150 3.89 18.78 23.33
C ALA A 150 3.91 19.15 24.83
N ILE A 151 2.85 19.79 25.33
CA ILE A 151 2.73 20.22 26.73
C ILE A 151 2.19 19.09 27.60
N ASN A 152 1.20 18.34 27.08
CA ASN A 152 0.61 17.18 27.74
C ASN A 152 0.61 15.97 26.79
N PRO A 153 1.63 15.09 26.85
CA PRO A 153 1.78 13.96 25.95
C PRO A 153 0.63 12.95 25.99
N ASP A 154 -0.15 12.91 27.07
CA ASP A 154 -1.30 11.99 27.20
C ASP A 154 -2.59 12.58 26.60
N LEU A 155 -2.59 13.85 26.19
CA LEU A 155 -3.74 14.53 25.61
C LEU A 155 -3.73 14.43 24.08
N GLU A 156 -4.69 13.70 23.52
CA GLU A 156 -4.99 13.73 22.09
C GLU A 156 -5.62 15.08 21.72
N VAL A 157 -4.99 15.78 20.78
CA VAL A 157 -5.39 17.13 20.32
C VAL A 157 -5.88 17.13 18.88
N GLY A 158 -5.82 15.99 18.19
CA GLY A 158 -6.29 15.84 16.83
C GLY A 158 -5.89 14.51 16.21
N LYS A 159 -6.17 14.36 14.92
CA LYS A 159 -5.82 13.17 14.14
C LYS A 159 -5.20 13.55 12.82
N LEU A 160 -4.17 12.81 12.43
CA LEU A 160 -3.53 12.87 11.13
C LEU A 160 -4.00 11.70 10.27
N GLU A 161 -4.57 11.99 9.11
CA GLU A 161 -4.90 10.99 8.10
C GLU A 161 -3.83 11.00 7.00
N CYS A 162 -3.21 9.85 6.73
CA CYS A 162 -2.10 9.78 5.79
C CYS A 162 -1.94 8.40 5.14
N PHE A 163 -1.28 8.37 3.99
CA PHE A 163 -0.66 7.17 3.45
C PHE A 163 0.82 7.22 3.80
N ILE A 164 1.38 6.11 4.30
CA ILE A 164 2.80 5.98 4.61
C ILE A 164 3.35 4.81 3.81
N ASP A 165 4.14 5.14 2.80
CA ASP A 165 4.82 4.16 1.95
C ASP A 165 6.35 4.25 2.15
N ILE A 166 7.01 3.09 2.20
CA ILE A 166 8.46 2.93 2.36
C ILE A 166 9.00 2.18 1.15
N PHE A 167 9.87 2.85 0.39
CA PHE A 167 10.45 2.32 -0.84
C PHE A 167 11.97 2.11 -0.70
N PRO A 168 12.47 0.87 -0.82
CA PRO A 168 13.91 0.63 -0.82
C PRO A 168 14.56 1.18 -2.09
N LYS A 169 15.55 2.09 -1.93
CA LYS A 169 16.30 2.68 -3.05
C LYS A 169 16.97 1.63 -3.94
N SER A 170 17.35 0.48 -3.38
CA SER A 170 17.96 -0.63 -4.11
C SER A 170 17.05 -1.25 -5.18
N LEU A 171 15.74 -0.98 -5.15
CA LEU A 171 14.78 -1.51 -6.12
C LEU A 171 14.55 -0.58 -7.32
N GLY A 172 15.26 0.54 -7.36
CA GLY A 172 15.21 1.49 -8.47
C GLY A 172 14.20 2.61 -8.23
N THR A 173 13.52 3.03 -9.30
CA THR A 173 12.63 4.20 -9.31
C THR A 173 11.45 4.01 -8.37
N ILE A 174 11.07 5.07 -7.67
CA ILE A 174 9.90 5.11 -6.80
C ILE A 174 8.67 5.45 -7.66
N PRO A 175 7.53 4.76 -7.51
CA PRO A 175 6.29 5.07 -8.21
C PRO A 175 5.82 6.51 -7.93
N PRO A 176 5.07 7.15 -8.85
CA PRO A 176 4.58 8.49 -8.62
C PRO A 176 3.63 8.54 -7.40
N PRO A 177 3.52 9.70 -6.72
CA PRO A 177 2.55 9.88 -5.66
C PRO A 177 1.13 9.55 -6.10
N ILE A 178 0.32 9.09 -5.14
CA ILE A 178 -1.13 9.06 -5.31
C ILE A 178 -1.63 10.49 -5.49
N ASP A 179 -2.37 10.70 -6.59
CA ASP A 179 -3.15 11.91 -6.77
C ASP A 179 -4.43 11.81 -5.93
N ILE A 180 -4.40 12.41 -4.74
CA ILE A 180 -5.56 12.52 -3.85
C ILE A 180 -6.45 13.73 -4.18
N THR A 181 -6.18 14.44 -5.28
CA THR A 181 -6.99 15.60 -5.68
C THR A 181 -8.44 15.17 -5.90
N PRO A 182 -9.43 15.88 -5.32
CA PRO A 182 -10.83 15.55 -5.56
C PRO A 182 -11.15 15.47 -7.05
N ARG A 183 -11.67 14.31 -7.48
CA ARG A 183 -11.97 14.06 -8.90
C ARG A 183 -12.96 15.10 -9.42
N LYS A 184 -12.50 15.96 -10.33
CA LYS A 184 -13.37 16.91 -11.04
C LYS A 184 -14.40 16.13 -11.86
N PRO A 185 -15.71 16.37 -11.67
CA PRO A 185 -16.73 15.71 -12.48
C PRO A 185 -16.62 16.19 -13.93
N ASN A 186 -16.81 15.29 -14.88
CA ASN A 186 -17.09 15.69 -16.26
C ASN A 186 -18.49 16.33 -16.31
N LEU A 187 -18.72 17.24 -17.26
CA LEU A 187 -19.96 18.02 -17.43
C LEU A 187 -21.26 17.19 -17.42
N TYR A 188 -21.20 15.88 -17.67
CA TYR A 188 -22.35 14.98 -17.74
C TYR A 188 -22.26 13.74 -16.84
N GLN A 189 -21.65 13.83 -15.66
CA GLN A 189 -21.57 12.68 -14.76
C GLN A 189 -22.61 12.73 -13.63
N LEU A 190 -23.56 11.78 -13.65
CA LEU A 190 -24.42 11.48 -12.51
C LEU A 190 -23.66 10.57 -11.53
N ARG A 191 -23.53 10.96 -10.26
CA ARG A 191 -23.00 10.12 -9.18
C ARG A 191 -23.99 10.06 -8.03
N ARG A 192 -24.34 8.85 -7.58
CA ARG A 192 -25.09 8.61 -6.35
C ARG A 192 -24.10 8.15 -5.29
N PHE A 193 -24.06 8.84 -4.16
CA PHE A 193 -23.32 8.42 -2.98
C PHE A 193 -24.31 7.88 -1.95
N LEU A 194 -24.04 6.71 -1.39
CA LEU A 194 -24.79 6.16 -0.26
C LEU A 194 -23.92 6.31 0.99
N LYS A 195 -24.58 6.68 2.10
CA LYS A 195 -24.00 6.67 3.45
C LYS A 195 -24.18 5.29 4.06
#